data_AF-A0A7C3DWK8-F1
#
_entry.id   AF-A0A7C3DWK8-F1
#
_cell.length_a   1.000
_cell.length_b   1.000
_cell.length_c   1.000
_cell.angle_alpha   90.00
_cell.angle_beta   90.00
_cell.angle_gamma   90.00
#
_symmetry.space_group_name_H-M   'P 1'
#
loop_
_entity.id
_entity.type
_entity.pdbx_description
1 polymer ?
#
loop_
_entity_poly.entity_id
_entity_poly.type
_entity_poly.pdbx_seq_one_letter_code
_entity_poly.pdbx_strand_id
1 'polypeptide(L)'
;MSFEVRVFHLQEGRQEAGRFELEPQLEDARRVVGVMREFLAGKPGQFKAPLPFLKRGAVELEWNAGAGGVAFFAWTVEGAPAAFGAMVCEAFSESGAGVLGGFAATMKLERMPPAQGRTVWLAALPGGMETLPLIHLLTSSLGAAFFAAVDQAKAAQPPQASGAV
;
A
#
# COMPACT_ATOMS: atom_id res chain seq x y z
N MET A 1 -15.87 -1.43 -4.67
CA MET A 1 -14.66 -1.15 -5.48
C MET A 1 -13.53 -2.06 -5.02
N SER A 2 -12.58 -2.38 -5.90
CA SER A 2 -11.49 -3.32 -5.61
C SER A 2 -10.12 -2.76 -6.00
N PHE A 3 -9.08 -3.38 -5.48
CA PHE A 3 -7.68 -3.17 -5.85
C PHE A 3 -6.95 -4.51 -5.90
N GLU A 4 -5.76 -4.50 -6.49
CA GLU A 4 -4.89 -5.67 -6.57
C GLU A 4 -3.71 -5.51 -5.62
N VAL A 5 -3.29 -6.60 -4.97
CA VAL A 5 -2.01 -6.69 -4.26
C VAL A 5 -1.15 -7.69 -5.00
N ARG A 6 0.06 -7.28 -5.37
CA ARG A 6 1.07 -8.12 -6.02
C ARG A 6 2.25 -8.29 -5.08
N VAL A 7 2.60 -9.53 -4.77
CA VAL A 7 3.70 -9.87 -3.86
C VAL A 7 4.84 -10.49 -4.66
N PHE A 8 6.04 -9.93 -4.53
CA PHE A 8 7.28 -10.46 -5.09
C PHE A 8 8.10 -11.14 -4.00
N HIS A 9 8.36 -12.43 -4.20
CA HIS A 9 9.24 -13.23 -3.37
C HIS A 9 10.63 -13.18 -3.99
N LEU A 10 11.43 -12.17 -3.64
CA LEU A 10 12.69 -11.85 -4.32
C LEU A 10 13.69 -13.02 -4.29
N GLN A 11 13.70 -13.81 -3.22
CA GLN A 11 14.60 -14.96 -3.09
C GLN A 11 14.15 -16.17 -3.93
N GLU A 12 12.85 -16.31 -4.17
CA GLU A 12 12.26 -17.45 -4.89
C GLU A 12 12.04 -17.15 -6.38
N GLY A 13 12.21 -15.88 -6.80
CA GLY A 13 11.85 -15.43 -8.15
C GLY A 13 10.35 -15.59 -8.45
N ARG A 14 9.51 -15.62 -7.41
CA ARG A 14 8.08 -15.94 -7.50
C ARG A 14 7.23 -14.70 -7.30
N GLN A 15 6.08 -14.67 -7.95
CA GLN A 15 5.10 -13.60 -7.81
C GLN A 15 3.72 -14.19 -7.50
N GLU A 16 3.01 -13.54 -6.57
CA GLU A 16 1.61 -13.78 -6.27
C GLU A 16 0.78 -12.52 -6.57
N ALA A 17 -0.50 -12.70 -6.88
CA ALA A 17 -1.45 -11.60 -7.01
C ALA A 17 -2.78 -11.98 -6.37
N GLY A 18 -3.38 -11.02 -5.66
CA GLY A 18 -4.69 -11.16 -5.03
C GLY A 18 -5.54 -9.92 -5.27
N ARG A 19 -6.84 -10.10 -5.36
CA ARG A 19 -7.80 -9.00 -5.50
C ARG A 19 -8.57 -8.81 -4.21
N PHE A 20 -8.66 -7.56 -3.77
CA PHE A 20 -9.23 -7.18 -2.48
C PHE A 20 -10.26 -6.07 -2.65
N GLU A 21 -11.21 -6.02 -1.74
CA GLU A 21 -12.25 -4.98 -1.70
C GLU A 21 -11.78 -3.79 -0.86
N LEU A 22 -12.14 -2.57 -1.27
CA LEU A 22 -11.92 -1.37 -0.44
C LEU A 22 -12.78 -1.37 0.82
N GLU A 23 -13.98 -1.95 0.73
CA GLU A 23 -14.93 -2.13 1.82
C GLU A 23 -15.28 -3.63 1.87
N PRO A 24 -14.53 -4.45 2.62
CA PRO A 24 -14.77 -5.88 2.64
C PRO A 24 -16.15 -6.23 3.22
N GLN A 25 -16.79 -7.27 2.70
CA GLN A 25 -18.09 -7.71 3.23
C GLN A 25 -17.98 -8.56 4.51
N LEU A 26 -16.86 -9.26 4.69
CA LEU A 26 -16.60 -10.06 5.88
C LEU A 26 -16.36 -9.15 7.09
N GLU A 27 -17.04 -9.45 8.20
CA GLU A 27 -17.02 -8.60 9.40
C GLU A 27 -15.61 -8.41 9.97
N ASP A 28 -14.84 -9.50 10.12
CA ASP A 28 -13.49 -9.41 10.66
C ASP A 28 -12.54 -8.63 9.74
N ALA A 29 -12.69 -8.79 8.42
CA ALA A 29 -11.93 -8.00 7.46
C ALA A 29 -12.26 -6.51 7.57
N ARG A 30 -13.54 -6.14 7.78
CA ARG A 30 -13.92 -4.74 8.04
C ARG A 30 -13.27 -4.21 9.30
N ARG A 31 -13.22 -5.00 10.37
CA ARG A 31 -12.59 -4.60 11.63
C ARG A 31 -11.10 -4.32 11.45
N VAL A 32 -10.36 -5.20 10.76
CA VAL A 32 -8.92 -4.99 10.50
C VAL A 32 -8.67 -3.75 9.64
N VAL A 33 -9.47 -3.55 8.58
CA VAL A 33 -9.40 -2.33 7.75
C VAL A 33 -9.73 -1.08 8.58
N GLY A 34 -10.73 -1.15 9.47
CA GLY A 34 -11.11 -0.08 10.38
C GLY A 34 -9.98 0.35 11.30
N VAL A 35 -9.31 -0.62 11.94
CA VAL A 35 -8.14 -0.36 12.79
C VAL A 35 -7.01 0.31 12.00
N MET A 36 -6.77 -0.10 10.75
CA MET A 36 -5.76 0.53 9.90
C MET A 36 -6.16 1.97 9.51
N ARG A 37 -7.44 2.22 9.23
CA ARG A 37 -7.95 3.59 8.96
C ARG A 37 -7.75 4.51 10.15
N GLU A 38 -8.09 4.04 11.35
CA GLU A 38 -7.89 4.78 12.59
C GLU A 38 -6.42 5.08 12.85
N PHE A 39 -5.53 4.11 12.59
CA PHE A 39 -4.09 4.31 12.74
C PHE A 39 -3.53 5.38 11.79
N LEU A 40 -4.01 5.42 10.55
CA LEU A 40 -3.60 6.43 9.55
C LEU A 40 -4.25 7.80 9.76
N ALA A 41 -5.38 7.86 10.47
CA ALA A 41 -6.11 9.10 10.68
C ALA A 41 -5.25 10.15 11.38
N GLY A 42 -5.16 11.34 10.78
CA GLY A 42 -4.36 12.44 11.30
C GLY A 42 -2.84 12.25 11.21
N LYS A 43 -2.35 11.16 10.60
CA LYS A 43 -0.92 11.00 10.32
C LYS A 43 -0.51 11.94 9.17
N PRO A 44 0.68 12.55 9.24
CA PRO A 44 1.22 13.31 8.11
C PRO A 44 1.46 12.39 6.89
N GLY A 45 1.64 12.97 5.71
CA GLY A 45 1.95 12.21 4.49
C GLY A 45 3.22 11.38 4.61
N GLN A 46 4.16 11.75 5.49
CA GLN A 46 5.36 10.98 5.78
C GLN A 46 5.50 10.73 7.29
N PHE A 47 5.60 9.46 7.69
CA PHE A 47 5.84 9.08 9.09
C PHE A 47 6.50 7.71 9.21
N LYS A 48 7.04 7.43 10.39
CA LYS A 48 7.40 6.08 10.82
C LYS A 48 6.84 5.85 12.22
N ALA A 49 6.08 4.77 12.41
CA ALA A 49 5.46 4.48 13.71
C ALA A 49 5.21 2.96 13.92
N PRO A 50 5.33 2.47 15.17
CA PRO A 50 4.89 1.13 15.52
C PRO A 50 3.36 1.00 15.39
N LEU A 51 2.88 -0.20 15.06
CA LEU A 51 1.46 -0.53 15.07
C LEU A 51 0.99 -0.84 16.51
N PRO A 52 0.20 0.04 17.15
CA PRO A 52 -0.11 -0.09 18.58
C PRO A 52 -1.06 -1.25 18.89
N PHE A 53 -1.75 -1.78 17.88
CA PHE A 53 -2.71 -2.89 17.99
C PHE A 53 -2.05 -4.28 17.83
N LEU A 54 -0.73 -4.33 17.59
CA LEU A 54 0.05 -5.57 17.61
C LEU A 54 0.84 -5.67 18.91
N LYS A 55 1.16 -6.90 19.35
CA LYS A 55 1.91 -7.12 20.60
C LYS A 55 3.25 -6.36 20.56
N ARG A 56 3.45 -5.47 21.56
CA ARG A 56 4.69 -4.75 21.90
C ARG A 56 5.49 -4.18 20.70
N GLY A 57 4.84 -3.49 19.76
CA GLY A 57 5.55 -2.74 18.72
C GLY A 57 6.43 -3.60 17.81
N ALA A 58 6.14 -4.90 17.73
CA ALA A 58 6.91 -5.83 16.91
C ALA A 58 6.87 -5.48 15.42
N VAL A 59 5.91 -4.68 14.96
CA VAL A 59 5.82 -4.22 13.58
C VAL A 59 5.74 -2.70 13.52
N GLU A 60 6.56 -2.10 12.67
CA GLU A 60 6.55 -0.67 12.36
C GLU A 60 6.19 -0.45 10.89
N LEU A 61 5.42 0.61 10.64
CA LEU A 61 5.17 1.14 9.31
C LEU A 61 6.02 2.40 9.11
N GLU A 62 6.87 2.39 8.10
CA GLU A 62 7.41 3.60 7.48
C GLU A 62 6.59 3.90 6.24
N TRP A 63 6.15 5.15 6.09
CA TRP A 63 5.16 5.56 5.11
C TRP A 63 5.54 6.90 4.47
N ASN A 64 5.32 7.01 3.17
CA ASN A 64 5.46 8.26 2.42
C ASN A 64 4.41 8.31 1.29
N ALA A 65 3.35 9.10 1.48
CA ALA A 65 2.30 9.34 0.49
C ALA A 65 2.48 10.68 -0.23
N GLY A 66 2.22 10.67 -1.53
CA GLY A 66 2.24 11.84 -2.40
C GLY A 66 0.88 12.18 -2.99
N ALA A 67 0.82 13.32 -3.67
CA ALA A 67 -0.33 13.69 -4.49
C ALA A 67 -0.55 12.68 -5.63
N GLY A 68 -1.77 12.64 -6.18
CA GLY A 68 -2.12 11.70 -7.26
C GLY A 68 -2.46 10.29 -6.80
N GLY A 69 -2.59 10.06 -5.49
CA GLY A 69 -2.98 8.75 -4.95
C GLY A 69 -1.86 7.72 -5.09
N VAL A 70 -0.64 8.11 -4.73
CA VAL A 70 0.52 7.22 -4.70
C VAL A 70 1.20 7.22 -3.34
N ALA A 71 1.85 6.11 -2.98
CA ALA A 71 2.63 6.01 -1.75
C ALA A 71 3.75 4.97 -1.84
N PHE A 72 4.80 5.17 -1.05
CA PHE A 72 5.76 4.14 -0.66
C PHE A 72 5.53 3.74 0.80
N PHE A 73 5.85 2.49 1.11
CA PHE A 73 5.84 2.02 2.48
C PHE A 73 6.88 0.92 2.71
N ALA A 74 7.32 0.81 3.96
CA ALA A 74 8.17 -0.29 4.42
C ALA A 74 7.62 -0.85 5.72
N TRP A 75 7.65 -2.17 5.83
CA TRP A 75 7.34 -2.87 7.07
C TRP A 75 8.64 -3.33 7.71
N THR A 76 8.81 -2.96 8.98
CA THR A 76 9.91 -3.45 9.82
C THR A 76 9.31 -4.37 10.87
N VAL A 77 9.90 -5.56 11.07
CA VAL A 77 9.52 -6.49 12.13
C VAL A 77 10.71 -6.67 13.07
N GLU A 78 10.51 -6.40 14.36
CA GLU A 78 11.54 -6.49 15.41
C GLU A 78 12.84 -5.73 15.06
N GLY A 79 12.69 -4.58 14.39
CA GLY A 79 13.83 -3.74 13.96
C GLY A 79 14.47 -4.17 12.64
N ALA A 80 14.06 -5.29 12.04
CA ALA A 80 14.55 -5.76 10.74
C ALA A 80 13.56 -5.45 9.59
N PRO A 81 14.02 -4.98 8.42
CA PRO A 81 13.15 -4.81 7.26
C PRO A 81 12.53 -6.14 6.81
N ALA A 82 11.21 -6.22 6.79
CA ALA A 82 10.47 -7.42 6.39
C ALA A 82 9.90 -7.30 4.97
N ALA A 83 9.42 -6.12 4.59
CA ALA A 83 8.92 -5.88 3.25
C ALA A 83 8.99 -4.40 2.86
N PHE A 84 9.05 -4.14 1.56
CA PHE A 84 8.95 -2.81 0.97
C PHE A 84 7.86 -2.79 -0.09
N GLY A 85 7.15 -1.70 -0.24
CA GLY A 85 6.04 -1.64 -1.17
C GLY A 85 5.71 -0.25 -1.69
N ALA A 86 4.87 -0.26 -2.73
CA ALA A 86 4.35 0.93 -3.39
C ALA A 86 2.85 0.76 -3.65
N MET A 87 2.10 1.85 -3.56
CA MET A 87 0.67 1.91 -3.88
C MET A 87 0.43 2.97 -4.94
N VAL A 88 -0.42 2.67 -5.92
CA VAL A 88 -0.86 3.65 -6.92
C VAL A 88 -2.34 3.49 -7.24
N CYS A 89 -3.06 4.60 -7.40
CA CYS A 89 -4.43 4.58 -7.91
C CYS A 89 -4.48 4.33 -9.42
N GLU A 90 -3.54 4.91 -10.17
CA GLU A 90 -3.51 4.93 -11.63
C GLU A 90 -2.07 4.70 -12.11
N ALA A 91 -1.74 3.45 -12.46
CA ALA A 91 -0.38 3.03 -12.82
C ALA A 91 0.22 3.79 -14.03
N PHE A 92 -0.63 4.27 -14.94
CA PHE A 92 -0.21 5.00 -16.16
C PHE A 92 -0.17 6.52 -15.99
N SER A 93 -0.59 7.04 -14.83
CA SER A 93 -0.39 8.47 -14.51
C SER A 93 1.11 8.78 -14.34
N GLU A 94 1.51 10.04 -14.51
CA GLU A 94 2.91 10.45 -14.30
C GLU A 94 3.41 10.08 -12.90
N SER A 95 2.62 10.39 -11.86
CA SER A 95 2.94 10.04 -10.47
C SER A 95 2.99 8.53 -10.26
N GLY A 96 2.07 7.78 -10.86
CA GLY A 96 2.04 6.31 -10.81
C GLY A 96 3.29 5.70 -11.45
N ALA A 97 3.62 6.11 -12.66
CA ALA A 97 4.82 5.65 -13.38
C ALA A 97 6.11 5.98 -12.61
N GLY A 98 6.20 7.17 -12.03
CA GLY A 98 7.35 7.57 -11.20
C GLY A 98 7.53 6.68 -9.96
N VAL A 99 6.46 6.44 -9.21
CA VAL A 99 6.49 5.58 -8.01
C VAL A 99 6.79 4.13 -8.37
N LEU A 100 6.23 3.61 -9.46
CA LEU A 100 6.51 2.24 -9.90
C LEU A 100 7.94 2.07 -10.44
N GLY A 101 8.46 3.07 -11.14
CA GLY A 101 9.86 3.11 -11.53
C GLY A 101 10.79 3.11 -10.32
N GLY A 102 10.49 3.92 -9.30
CA GLY A 102 11.25 3.94 -8.05
C GLY A 102 11.21 2.60 -7.30
N PHE A 103 10.02 1.98 -7.21
CA PHE A 103 9.87 0.65 -6.61
C PHE A 103 10.70 -0.40 -7.36
N ALA A 104 10.55 -0.47 -8.68
CA ALA A 104 11.27 -1.42 -9.54
C ALA A 104 12.78 -1.26 -9.42
N ALA A 105 13.29 -0.03 -9.47
CA ALA A 105 14.71 0.27 -9.31
C ALA A 105 15.24 -0.15 -7.94
N THR A 106 14.50 0.16 -6.86
CA THR A 106 14.88 -0.19 -5.48
C THR A 106 14.95 -1.71 -5.30
N MET A 107 13.96 -2.44 -5.84
CA MET A 107 13.88 -3.89 -5.74
C MET A 107 14.68 -4.62 -6.83
N LYS A 108 15.38 -3.88 -7.71
CA LYS A 108 16.14 -4.42 -8.85
C LYS A 108 15.31 -5.34 -9.75
N LEU A 109 14.04 -4.99 -9.96
CA LEU A 109 13.13 -5.72 -10.84
C LEU A 109 13.40 -5.31 -12.29
N GLU A 110 13.72 -6.27 -13.15
CA GLU A 110 13.95 -6.02 -14.57
C GLU A 110 12.71 -5.50 -15.28
N ARG A 111 11.53 -5.97 -14.83
CA ARG A 111 10.26 -5.55 -15.41
C ARG A 111 9.15 -5.60 -14.36
N MET A 112 8.37 -4.52 -14.31
CA MET A 112 7.13 -4.51 -13.55
C MET A 112 6.03 -5.16 -14.39
N PRO A 113 5.28 -6.12 -13.84
CA PRO A 113 4.10 -6.61 -14.50
C PRO A 113 3.09 -5.46 -14.66
N PRO A 114 2.37 -5.38 -15.78
CA PRO A 114 1.34 -4.37 -15.96
C PRO A 114 0.26 -4.57 -14.90
N ALA A 115 -0.22 -3.49 -14.32
CA ALA A 115 -1.38 -3.50 -13.45
C ALA A 115 -2.41 -2.50 -13.94
N GLN A 116 -3.68 -2.84 -13.76
CA GLN A 116 -4.80 -2.02 -14.18
C GLN A 116 -5.48 -1.46 -12.94
N GLY A 117 -5.64 -0.13 -12.90
CA GLY A 117 -6.27 0.55 -11.78
C GLY A 117 -5.46 0.49 -10.49
N ARG A 118 -6.18 0.45 -9.36
CA ARG A 118 -5.60 0.54 -8.01
C ARG A 118 -4.79 -0.70 -7.69
N THR A 119 -3.52 -0.52 -7.39
CA THR A 119 -2.60 -1.63 -7.18
C THR A 119 -1.60 -1.32 -6.07
N VAL A 120 -1.33 -2.34 -5.26
CA VAL A 120 -0.23 -2.39 -4.30
C VAL A 120 0.79 -3.39 -4.81
N TRP A 121 2.07 -3.00 -4.87
CA TRP A 121 3.18 -3.92 -5.07
C TRP A 121 3.94 -4.02 -3.76
N LEU A 122 4.26 -5.25 -3.38
CA LEU A 122 4.94 -5.61 -2.15
C LEU A 122 6.10 -6.54 -2.49
N ALA A 123 7.31 -6.22 -2.08
CA ALA A 123 8.44 -7.11 -2.15
C ALA A 123 8.74 -7.66 -0.75
N ALA A 124 8.72 -8.99 -0.62
CA ALA A 124 9.19 -9.67 0.57
C ALA A 124 10.72 -9.63 0.61
N LEU A 125 11.27 -9.08 1.70
CA LEU A 125 12.71 -8.95 1.88
C LEU A 125 13.29 -10.20 2.57
N PRO A 126 14.61 -10.45 2.47
CA PRO A 126 15.26 -11.52 3.19
C PRO A 126 14.94 -11.49 4.70
N GLY A 127 14.53 -12.63 5.26
CA GLY A 127 14.11 -12.73 6.67
C GLY A 127 12.66 -12.34 6.94
N GLY A 128 11.96 -11.71 5.99
CA GLY A 128 10.55 -11.34 6.14
C GLY A 128 9.55 -12.47 5.86
N MET A 129 10.00 -13.58 5.26
CA MET A 129 9.14 -14.66 4.75
C MET A 129 8.27 -15.32 5.84
N GLU A 130 8.80 -15.54 7.04
CA GLU A 130 8.04 -16.12 8.15
C GLU A 130 6.88 -15.21 8.60
N THR A 131 7.06 -13.90 8.42
CA THR A 131 6.07 -12.88 8.79
C THR A 131 5.16 -12.49 7.62
N LEU A 132 5.42 -13.01 6.42
CA LEU A 132 4.76 -12.57 5.20
C LEU A 132 3.23 -12.69 5.24
N PRO A 133 2.61 -13.74 5.82
CA PRO A 133 1.15 -13.78 5.94
C PRO A 133 0.58 -12.60 6.74
N LEU A 134 1.24 -12.22 7.84
CA LEU A 134 0.87 -11.04 8.62
C LEU A 134 1.08 -9.75 7.81
N ILE A 135 2.24 -9.62 7.17
CA ILE A 135 2.56 -8.44 6.35
C ILE A 135 1.58 -8.30 5.18
N HIS A 136 1.15 -9.40 4.56
CA HIS A 136 0.18 -9.38 3.48
C HIS A 136 -1.21 -8.94 3.98
N LEU A 137 -1.64 -9.43 5.14
CA LEU A 137 -2.87 -8.95 5.80
C LEU A 137 -2.80 -7.45 6.11
N LEU A 138 -1.69 -6.98 6.68
CA LEU A 138 -1.49 -5.57 6.98
C LEU A 138 -1.44 -4.71 5.71
N THR A 139 -0.77 -5.20 4.66
CA THR A 139 -0.63 -4.52 3.38
C THR A 139 -1.96 -4.40 2.63
N SER A 140 -2.75 -5.46 2.60
CA SER A 140 -4.10 -5.42 2.02
C SER A 140 -5.00 -4.46 2.81
N SER A 141 -4.94 -4.49 4.14
CA SER A 141 -5.70 -3.55 4.99
C SER A 141 -5.26 -2.09 4.79
N LEU A 142 -3.95 -1.86 4.66
CA LEU A 142 -3.35 -0.56 4.34
C LEU A 142 -3.79 -0.07 2.96
N GLY A 143 -3.79 -0.94 1.95
CA GLY A 143 -4.27 -0.62 0.60
C GLY A 143 -5.75 -0.22 0.60
N ALA A 144 -6.60 -0.98 1.29
CA ALA A 144 -8.02 -0.64 1.43
C ALA A 144 -8.23 0.73 2.11
N ALA A 145 -7.50 1.01 3.19
CA ALA A 145 -7.56 2.29 3.89
C ALA A 145 -7.07 3.47 3.02
N PHE A 146 -5.92 3.30 2.37
CA PHE A 146 -5.32 4.32 1.52
C PHE A 146 -6.21 4.69 0.34
N PHE A 147 -6.65 3.70 -0.44
CA PHE A 147 -7.44 3.96 -1.63
C PHE A 147 -8.83 4.53 -1.32
N ALA A 148 -9.46 4.09 -0.23
CA ALA A 148 -10.70 4.69 0.22
C ALA A 148 -10.52 6.18 0.61
N ALA A 149 -9.41 6.52 1.29
CA ALA A 149 -9.10 7.90 1.64
C ALA A 149 -8.84 8.76 0.39
N VAL A 150 -8.14 8.22 -0.61
CA VAL A 150 -7.93 8.92 -1.89
C VAL A 150 -9.26 9.19 -2.60
N ASP A 151 -10.17 8.21 -2.63
CA ASP A 151 -11.48 8.37 -3.26
C ASP A 151 -12.33 9.43 -2.57
N GLN A 152 -12.31 9.44 -1.23
CA GLN A 152 -12.98 10.48 -0.44
C GLN A 152 -12.40 11.87 -0.70
N ALA A 153 -11.06 11.99 -0.76
CA ALA A 153 -10.40 13.25 -1.07
C ALA A 153 -10.74 13.76 -2.48
N LYS A 154 -10.78 12.87 -3.48
CA LYS A 154 -11.21 13.20 -4.85
C LYS A 154 -12.67 13.67 -4.88
N ALA A 155 -13.56 13.00 -4.14
CA ALA A 155 -14.98 13.37 -4.08
C ALA A 155 -15.23 14.70 -3.36
N ALA A 156 -14.37 15.08 -2.42
CA ALA A 156 -14.46 16.35 -1.68
C ALA A 156 -13.92 17.56 -2.47
N GLN A 157 -13.21 17.35 -3.57
CA GLN A 157 -12.74 18.44 -4.41
C GLN A 157 -13.92 19.06 -5.19
N PRO A 158 -14.13 20.39 -5.11
CA PRO A 158 -15.16 21.04 -5.91
C PRO A 158 -14.87 20.81 -7.40
N PRO A 159 -15.91 20.68 -8.25
CA PRO A 159 -15.71 20.55 -9.68
C PRO A 159 -14.87 21.73 -10.16
N GLN A 160 -13.72 21.46 -10.78
CA GLN A 160 -12.94 22.51 -11.42
C GLN A 160 -13.85 23.17 -12.44
N ALA A 161 -14.13 24.46 -12.24
CA ALA A 161 -14.90 25.24 -13.20
C ALA A 161 -14.17 25.12 -14.54
N SER A 162 -14.76 24.36 -15.46
CA SER A 162 -14.26 24.21 -16.81
C SER A 162 -14.23 25.60 -17.40
N GLY A 163 -13.03 26.19 -17.48
CA GLY A 163 -12.83 27.50 -18.05
C GLY A 163 -13.36 27.46 -19.48
N ALA A 164 -14.47 28.16 -19.70
CA ALA A 164 -14.91 28.50 -21.03
C ALA A 164 -13.78 29.34 -21.66
N VAL A 165 -13.19 28.80 -22.72
CA VAL A 165 -12.40 29.55 -23.70
C VAL A 165 -13.20 29.52 -24.99
#